data_AF-A0A5C1WEL9-F1
#
_entry.id   AF-A0A5C1WEL9-F1
#
_cell.length_a   1.000
_cell.length_b   1.000
_cell.length_c   1.000
_cell.angle_alpha   90.00
_cell.angle_beta   90.00
_cell.angle_gamma   90.00
#
_symmetry.space_group_name_H-M   'P 1'
#
loop_
_entity.id
_entity.type
_entity.pdbx_description
1 polymer ?
#
loop_
_entity_poly.entity_id
_entity_poly.type
_entity_poly.pdbx_seq_one_letter_code
_entity_poly.pdbx_strand_id
1 'polypeptide(L)' 'MNDRKVTPEMVPVIKKARLLKIPYSWISGYYPGLNFGRIADVMAGKLFPGIPPADDLPPDFPSAAARAA' A
#
# COMPACT_ATOMS: atom_id res chain seq x y z
N MET A 1 -10.01 -3.68 16.61
CA MET A 1 -9.27 -3.43 15.35
C MET A 1 -10.26 -3.58 14.21
N ASN A 2 -10.63 -2.49 13.54
CA ASN A 2 -11.39 -2.59 12.29
C ASN A 2 -10.43 -3.05 11.20
N ASP A 3 -10.55 -4.30 10.77
CA ASP A 3 -9.75 -4.84 9.67
C ASP A 3 -10.36 -4.38 8.34
N ARG A 4 -9.83 -3.27 7.80
CA ARG A 4 -10.27 -2.75 6.50
C ARG A 4 -9.94 -3.78 5.42
N LYS A 5 -10.95 -4.15 4.65
CA LYS A 5 -10.77 -5.00 3.47
C LYS A 5 -9.95 -4.27 2.41
N VAL A 6 -9.07 -5.01 1.73
CA VAL A 6 -8.37 -4.53 0.54
C VAL A 6 -9.37 -4.42 -0.60
N THR A 7 -9.37 -3.31 -1.31
CA THR A 7 -10.13 -3.12 -2.55
C THR A 7 -9.20 -3.15 -3.77
N PRO A 8 -9.72 -3.43 -4.98
CA PRO A 8 -8.92 -3.43 -6.20
C PRO A 8 -8.11 -2.14 -6.42
N GLU A 9 -8.65 -0.99 -6.04
CA GLU A 9 -8.05 0.34 -6.24
C GLU A 9 -6.85 0.58 -5.31
N MET A 10 -6.79 -0.11 -4.17
CA MET A 10 -5.67 -0.01 -3.23
C MET A 10 -4.44 -0.81 -3.71
N VAL A 11 -4.66 -1.89 -4.46
CA VAL A 11 -3.63 -2.86 -4.82
C VAL A 11 -2.48 -2.26 -5.65
N PRO A 12 -2.73 -1.46 -6.71
CA PRO A 12 -1.67 -0.85 -7.49
C PRO A 12 -0.74 0.02 -6.64
N VAL A 13 -1.32 0.80 -5.71
CA VAL A 13 -0.59 1.69 -4.80
C VAL A 13 0.22 0.90 -3.79
N ILE A 14 -0.36 -0.15 -3.17
CA ILE A 14 0.35 -1.04 -2.24
C ILE A 14 1.56 -1.67 -2.93
N LYS A 15 1.37 -2.24 -4.12
CA LYS A 15 2.45 -2.89 -4.88
C LYS A 15 3.53 -1.86 -5.26
N LYS A 16 3.14 -0.69 -5.77
CA LYS A 16 4.09 0.39 -6.12
C LYS A 16 4.88 0.88 -4.90
N ALA A 17 4.21 1.13 -3.77
CA ALA A 17 4.87 1.55 -2.53
C ALA A 17 5.89 0.51 -2.06
N ARG A 18 5.57 -0.78 -2.20
CA ARG A 18 6.48 -1.87 -1.85
C ARG A 18 7.65 -2.05 -2.79
N LEU A 19 7.47 -1.82 -4.09
CA LEU A 19 8.59 -1.75 -5.04
C LEU A 19 9.55 -0.62 -4.68
N LEU A 20 9.02 0.52 -4.23
CA LEU A 20 9.81 1.65 -3.72
C LEU A 20 10.35 1.43 -2.28
N LYS A 21 10.23 0.22 -1.75
CA LYS A 21 10.68 -0.19 -0.40
C LYS A 21 10.06 0.62 0.75
N ILE A 22 8.91 1.26 0.54
CA ILE A 22 8.20 2.01 1.59
C ILE A 22 7.71 1.05 2.70
N PRO A 23 7.94 1.37 4.00
CA PRO A 23 7.52 0.51 5.10
C PRO A 23 6.01 0.26 5.15
N TYR A 24 5.61 -0.91 5.65
CA TYR A 24 4.19 -1.27 5.81
C TYR A 24 3.44 -0.28 6.72
N SER A 25 4.11 0.30 7.71
CA SER A 25 3.53 1.32 8.60
C SER A 25 3.04 2.55 7.85
N TRP A 26 3.71 2.94 6.76
CA TRP A 26 3.32 4.12 5.97
C TRP A 26 2.11 3.80 5.10
N ILE A 27 2.12 2.62 4.46
CA ILE A 27 1.00 2.13 3.66
C ILE A 27 -0.26 1.96 4.53
N SER A 28 -0.10 1.40 5.73
CA SER A 28 -1.16 1.25 6.73
C SER A 28 -1.65 2.60 7.24
N GLY A 29 -0.77 3.58 7.44
CA GLY A 29 -1.14 4.95 7.80
C GLY A 29 -1.91 5.68 6.71
N TYR A 30 -1.54 5.50 5.45
CA TYR A 30 -2.24 6.06 4.29
C TYR A 30 -3.64 5.47 4.08
N TYR A 31 -3.84 4.21 4.48
CA TYR A 31 -5.13 3.54 4.43
C TYR A 31 -5.66 3.21 5.84
N PRO A 32 -6.38 4.15 6.50
CA PRO A 32 -6.86 3.95 7.86
C PRO A 32 -7.60 2.62 8.05
N GLY A 33 -7.15 1.84 9.03
CA GLY A 33 -7.68 0.51 9.35
C GLY A 33 -7.12 -0.65 8.52
N LEU A 34 -6.25 -0.41 7.53
CA LEU A 34 -5.57 -1.48 6.80
C LEU A 34 -4.42 -2.02 7.64
N ASN A 35 -4.43 -3.32 7.94
CA ASN A 35 -3.36 -3.95 8.71
C ASN A 35 -2.23 -4.54 7.83
N PHE A 36 -1.13 -4.92 8.47
CA PHE A 36 0.06 -5.43 7.79
C PHE A 36 -0.16 -6.79 7.13
N GLY A 37 -1.02 -7.64 7.70
CA GLY A 37 -1.38 -8.93 7.12
C GLY A 37 -2.03 -8.76 5.75
N ARG A 38 -2.93 -7.78 5.60
CA ARG A 38 -3.57 -7.45 4.33
C ARG A 38 -2.57 -6.98 3.27
N ILE A 39 -1.60 -6.15 3.67
CA ILE A 39 -0.51 -5.71 2.79
C ILE A 39 0.33 -6.92 2.35
N ALA A 40 0.65 -7.83 3.28
CA ALA A 40 1.38 -9.05 2.98
C ALA A 40 0.62 -9.97 2.02
N ASP A 41 -0.69 -10.14 2.19
CA ASP A 41 -1.51 -10.98 1.32
C ASP A 41 -1.60 -10.43 -0.11
N VAL A 42 -1.60 -9.10 -0.30
CA VAL A 42 -1.47 -8.47 -1.62
C VAL A 42 -0.11 -8.78 -2.25
N MET A 43 0.97 -8.61 -1.49
CA MET A 43 2.34 -8.84 -2.00
C MET A 43 2.64 -10.32 -2.26
N ALA A 44 2.01 -11.23 -1.52
CA ALA A 44 2.09 -12.67 -1.72
C ALA A 44 1.20 -13.16 -2.88
N GLY A 45 0.43 -12.27 -3.53
CA GLY A 45 -0.48 -12.63 -4.62
C GLY A 45 -1.74 -13.37 -4.19
N LYS A 46 -2.05 -13.45 -2.88
CA LYS A 46 -3.29 -14.06 -2.38
C LYS A 46 -4.51 -13.17 -2.63
N LEU A 47 -4.32 -11.85 -2.58
CA LEU A 47 -5.34 -10.86 -2.88
C LEU A 47 -4.99 -10.14 -4.18
N PHE A 48 -5.90 -10.21 -5.16
CA PHE A 48 -5.81 -9.52 -6.45
C PHE A 48 -4.46 -9.76 -7.20
N PRO A 49 -4.08 -11.02 -7.48
CA PRO A 49 -2.80 -11.33 -8.13
C PRO A 49 -2.62 -10.65 -9.48
N GLY A 50 -3.69 -10.57 -10.29
CA GLY A 50 -3.64 -10.02 -11.65
C GLY A 50 -3.59 -8.50 -11.76
N ILE A 51 -3.73 -7.74 -10.65
CA ILE A 51 -3.67 -6.28 -10.71
C ILE A 51 -2.19 -5.84 -10.64
N PRO A 52 -1.64 -5.16 -11.66
CA PRO A 52 -0.25 -4.73 -11.64
C PRO A 52 -0.01 -3.58 -10.63
N PRO A 53 1.25 -3.28 -10.26
CA PRO A 53 1.59 -2.05 -9.57
C PRO A 53 1.17 -0.81 -10.39
N ALA A 54 0.88 0.29 -9.71
CA ALA A 54 0.68 1.58 -10.36
C ALA A 54 2.00 2.11 -10.95
N ASP A 55 1.91 2.91 -12.01
CA ASP A 55 3.08 3.60 -12.58
C ASP A 55 3.67 4.59 -11.57
N ASP A 56 2.82 5.33 -10.87
CA ASP A 56 3.18 6.31 -9.85
C ASP A 56 2.34 6.16 -8.57
N LEU A 57 2.85 6.70 -7.46
CA LEU A 57 2.07 6.81 -6.23
C LEU A 57 1.14 8.02 -6.29
N PRO A 58 0.00 7.99 -5.56
CA PRO A 58 -0.84 9.17 -5.38
C PRO A 58 -0.01 10.39 -4.91
N PRO A 59 -0.31 11.61 -5.38
CA PRO A 59 0.44 12.81 -4.98
C PRO A 59 0.42 13.10 -3.47
N ASP A 60 -0.61 12.63 -2.77
CA ASP A 60 -0.79 12.75 -1.32
C ASP A 60 -0.18 11.57 -0.54
N PHE A 61 0.41 10.58 -1.21
CA PHE A 61 1.03 9.43 -0.56
C PHE A 61 2.31 9.88 0.18
N PRO A 62 2.52 9.44 1.44
CA PRO A 62 3.69 9.85 2.21
C PRO A 62 4.99 9.41 1.51
N SER A 63 5.83 10.39 1.16
CA SER A 63 7.17 10.18 0.59
C SER A 63 8.25 10.57 1.60
N ALA A 64 9.41 9.93 1.51
CA ALA A 64 10.54 10.26 2.40
C ALA A 64 10.99 11.73 2.25
N ALA A 65 10.82 12.31 1.06
CA ALA A 65 11.08 13.73 0.82
C ALA A 65 10.13 14.65 1.60
N ALA A 66 8.89 14.23 1.85
CA ALA A 66 7.87 15.05 2.53
C ALA A 66 8.03 15.15 4.06
N ARG A 67 8.93 14.36 4.69
CA ARG A 67 9.17 14.40 6.15
C ARG A 67 10.60 14.82 6.56
N ALA A 68 11.46 15.13 5.58
CA ALA A 68 12.81 15.64 5.82
C ALA A 68 12.92 17.18 5.67
N ALA A 69 11.79 17.84 5.38
CA ALA A 69 11.62 19.29 5.37
C ALA A 69 10.87 19.73 6.63
#